data_AF-A0A2S6HSD2-F1
#
_entry.id   AF-A0A2S6HSD2-F1
#
_cell.length_a   1.000
_cell.length_b   1.000
_cell.length_c   1.000
_cell.angle_alpha   90.00
_cell.angle_beta   90.00
_cell.angle_gamma   90.00
#
_symmetry.space_group_name_H-M   'P 1'
#
loop_
_entity.id
_entity.type
_entity.pdbx_description
1 polymer ?
#
loop_
_entity_poly.entity_id
_entity_poly.type
_entity_poly.pdbx_seq_one_letter_code
_entity_poly.pdbx_strand_id
1 'polypeptide(L)'
;MGKKSVVVEIMEKRLSPHGFQYVSYNNLIWTFSRGVEGVNQFITIQKSQWENSYALNLYVYGVGLPIYRTKELTNDPEYNCDFLSFNNEQEQREVLNKLLDVAEKYGIDKLNELPNEKKS
;
A
#
# COMPACT_ATOMS: atom_id res chain seq x y z
N MET A 1 -26.93 -2.48 4.58
CA MET A 1 -25.54 -2.22 4.15
C MET A 1 -24.63 -3.06 5.03
N GLY A 2 -23.82 -3.94 4.44
CA GLY A 2 -22.90 -4.79 5.20
C GLY A 2 -21.81 -3.97 5.90
N LYS A 3 -21.27 -4.50 7.01
CA LYS A 3 -20.16 -3.88 7.73
C LYS A 3 -18.95 -3.78 6.79
N LYS A 4 -18.32 -2.60 6.73
CA LYS A 4 -17.11 -2.37 5.95
C LYS A 4 -15.96 -3.18 6.55
N SER A 5 -15.07 -3.71 5.71
CA SER A 5 -13.90 -4.46 6.20
C SER A 5 -13.02 -3.52 7.02
N VAL A 6 -12.51 -4.02 8.17
CA VAL A 6 -11.57 -3.27 9.03
C VAL A 6 -10.34 -2.79 8.26
N VAL A 7 -9.90 -3.55 7.25
CA VAL A 7 -8.81 -3.15 6.35
C VAL A 7 -9.19 -1.88 5.62
N VAL A 8 -10.38 -1.83 5.01
CA VAL A 8 -10.82 -0.67 4.22
C VAL A 8 -11.05 0.54 5.13
N GLU A 9 -11.65 0.34 6.30
CA GLU A 9 -11.86 1.41 7.29
C GLU A 9 -10.54 2.08 7.71
N ILE A 10 -9.53 1.29 8.07
CA ILE A 10 -8.25 1.80 8.57
C ILE A 10 -7.44 2.42 7.43
N MET A 11 -7.34 1.72 6.29
CA MET A 11 -6.56 2.18 5.15
C MET A 11 -7.14 3.47 4.55
N GLU A 12 -8.45 3.55 4.29
CA GLU A 12 -9.04 4.77 3.74
C GLU A 12 -8.84 5.97 4.67
N LYS A 13 -9.03 5.78 5.98
CA LYS A 13 -8.86 6.86 6.95
C LYS A 13 -7.49 7.54 6.85
N ARG A 14 -6.42 6.76 6.63
CA ARG A 14 -5.05 7.29 6.52
C ARG A 14 -4.67 7.68 5.10
N LEU A 15 -5.15 6.96 4.08
CA LEU A 15 -4.72 7.18 2.69
C LEU A 15 -5.55 8.25 1.95
N SER A 16 -6.81 8.47 2.32
CA SER A 16 -7.68 9.45 1.66
C SER A 16 -7.17 10.90 1.71
N PRO A 17 -6.55 11.39 2.81
CA PRO A 17 -5.87 12.69 2.82
C PRO A 17 -4.79 12.85 1.73
N HIS A 18 -4.22 11.74 1.24
CA HIS A 18 -3.21 11.72 0.18
C HIS A 18 -3.81 11.45 -1.21
N GLY A 19 -5.15 11.48 -1.34
CA GLY A 19 -5.87 11.31 -2.59
C GLY A 19 -6.10 9.86 -3.01
N PHE A 20 -5.79 8.88 -2.14
CA PHE A 20 -6.09 7.48 -2.42
C PHE A 20 -7.55 7.15 -2.14
N GLN A 21 -8.11 6.29 -2.99
CA GLN A 21 -9.43 5.72 -2.84
C GLN A 21 -9.37 4.19 -2.88
N TYR A 22 -10.29 3.55 -2.18
CA TYR A 22 -10.48 2.11 -2.28
C TYR A 22 -11.04 1.75 -3.66
N VAL A 23 -10.42 0.78 -4.32
CA VAL A 23 -10.77 0.36 -5.69
C VAL A 23 -11.52 -0.96 -5.68
N SER A 24 -10.95 -1.97 -5.02
CA SER A 24 -11.49 -3.34 -5.09
C SER A 24 -10.90 -4.25 -4.02
N TYR A 25 -11.59 -5.38 -3.82
CA TYR A 25 -11.05 -6.55 -3.16
C TYR A 25 -11.16 -7.73 -4.13
N ASN A 26 -10.02 -8.26 -4.57
CA ASN A 26 -9.97 -9.40 -5.50
C ASN A 26 -8.78 -10.29 -5.15
N ASN A 27 -8.94 -11.62 -5.27
CA ASN A 27 -7.88 -12.60 -5.01
C ASN A 27 -7.13 -12.36 -3.69
N LEU A 28 -7.88 -12.07 -2.62
CA LEU A 28 -7.36 -11.79 -1.28
C LEU A 28 -6.52 -10.50 -1.16
N ILE A 29 -6.68 -9.57 -2.10
CA ILE A 29 -5.95 -8.31 -2.12
C ILE A 29 -6.94 -7.16 -2.05
N TRP A 30 -6.79 -6.28 -1.05
CA TRP A 30 -7.42 -4.96 -1.05
C TRP A 30 -6.54 -3.97 -1.79
N THR A 31 -7.10 -3.27 -2.77
CA THR A 31 -6.38 -2.32 -3.61
C THR A 31 -6.89 -0.90 -3.36
N PHE A 32 -5.95 0.01 -3.11
CA PHE A 32 -6.16 1.45 -3.01
C PHE A 32 -5.35 2.11 -4.10
N SER A 33 -5.91 3.11 -4.78
CA SER A 33 -5.19 3.81 -5.83
C SER A 33 -5.39 5.32 -5.78
N ARG A 34 -4.43 6.03 -6.34
CA ARG A 34 -4.57 7.42 -6.76
C ARG A 34 -3.90 7.62 -8.12
N GLY A 35 -4.39 8.62 -8.85
CA GLY A 35 -3.80 9.03 -10.13
C GLY A 35 -3.35 10.49 -10.05
N VAL A 36 -2.16 10.78 -10.55
CA VAL A 36 -1.62 12.14 -10.69
C VAL A 36 -0.93 12.23 -12.06
N GLU A 37 -1.36 13.17 -12.90
CA GLU A 37 -0.73 13.47 -14.21
C GLU A 37 -0.45 12.24 -15.10
N GLY A 38 -1.38 11.29 -15.16
CA GLY A 38 -1.25 10.07 -15.98
C GLY A 38 -0.38 8.97 -15.36
N VAL A 39 0.06 9.13 -14.12
CA VAL A 39 0.72 8.10 -13.32
C VAL A 39 -0.24 7.59 -12.26
N ASN A 40 -0.40 6.28 -12.19
CA ASN A 40 -1.19 5.60 -11.18
C ASN A 40 -0.29 5.01 -10.12
N GLN A 41 -0.66 5.24 -8.87
CA GLN A 41 -0.03 4.62 -7.73
C GLN A 41 -1.03 3.72 -7.01
N PHE A 42 -0.55 2.57 -6.57
CA PHE A 42 -1.32 1.56 -5.89
C PHE A 42 -0.65 1.19 -4.57
N ILE A 43 -1.47 1.12 -3.53
CA ILE A 43 -1.14 0.53 -2.23
C ILE A 43 -2.07 -0.65 -2.06
N THR A 44 -1.52 -1.83 -1.81
CA THR A 44 -2.32 -3.03 -1.61
C THR A 44 -1.98 -3.75 -0.32
N ILE A 45 -3.02 -4.30 0.32
CA ILE A 45 -2.89 -5.22 1.44
C ILE A 45 -3.27 -6.60 0.92
N GLN A 46 -2.33 -7.53 0.95
CA GLN A 46 -2.57 -8.92 0.61
C GLN A 46 -2.84 -9.73 1.87
N LYS A 47 -3.94 -10.48 1.90
CA LYS A 47 -4.23 -11.49 2.91
C LYS A 47 -3.59 -12.82 2.53
N SER A 48 -2.98 -13.48 3.52
CA SER A 48 -2.51 -14.85 3.36
C SER A 48 -3.68 -15.83 3.16
N GLN A 49 -3.45 -16.87 2.36
CA GLN A 49 -4.39 -17.98 2.17
C GLN A 49 -4.40 -18.95 3.35
N TRP A 50 -3.29 -19.00 4.10
CA TRP A 50 -3.00 -20.09 5.03
C TRP A 50 -3.19 -19.70 6.49
N GLU A 51 -3.06 -18.41 6.79
CA GLU A 51 -3.03 -17.90 8.16
C GLU A 51 -3.57 -16.47 8.22
N ASN A 52 -3.76 -15.99 9.44
CA ASN A 52 -4.13 -14.61 9.71
C ASN A 52 -2.89 -13.72 9.60
N SER A 53 -2.51 -13.38 8.38
CA SER A 53 -1.39 -12.48 8.13
C SER A 53 -1.62 -11.56 6.94
N TYR A 54 -0.96 -10.41 6.96
CA TYR A 54 -1.03 -9.39 5.92
C TYR A 54 0.35 -8.98 5.42
N ALA A 55 0.45 -8.76 4.11
CA ALA A 55 1.62 -8.16 3.48
C ALA A 55 1.22 -6.87 2.75
N LEU A 56 2.14 -5.90 2.71
CA LEU A 56 2.00 -4.66 1.96
C LEU A 56 2.66 -4.82 0.60
N ASN A 57 1.97 -4.37 -0.45
CA ASN A 57 2.61 -4.12 -1.74
C ASN A 57 2.38 -2.70 -2.20
N LEU A 58 3.43 -2.12 -2.78
CA LEU A 58 3.44 -0.77 -3.33
C LEU A 58 3.76 -0.87 -4.81
N TYR A 59 2.99 -0.16 -5.65
CA TYR A 59 3.23 -0.11 -7.08
C TYR A 59 3.05 1.30 -7.63
N VAL A 60 3.93 1.68 -8.55
CA VAL A 60 3.77 2.89 -9.35
C VAL A 60 3.86 2.50 -10.82
N TYR A 61 2.87 2.94 -11.61
CA TYR A 61 2.76 2.67 -13.04
C TYR A 61 2.35 3.94 -13.78
N GLY A 62 3.14 4.33 -14.78
CA GLY A 62 2.81 5.43 -15.70
C GLY A 62 3.27 5.11 -17.12
N VAL A 63 2.59 5.67 -18.11
CA VAL A 63 2.96 5.50 -19.52
C VAL A 63 4.36 6.10 -19.73
N GLY A 64 5.31 5.27 -20.21
CA GLY A 64 6.70 5.69 -20.42
C GLY A 64 7.54 5.82 -19.14
N LEU A 65 7.09 5.28 -18.01
CA LEU A 65 7.86 5.18 -16.77
C LEU A 65 8.19 3.73 -16.42
N PRO A 66 9.34 3.46 -15.78
CA PRO A 66 9.60 2.16 -15.16
C PRO A 66 8.49 1.80 -14.15
N ILE A 67 8.17 0.52 -14.06
CA ILE A 67 7.28 0.01 -13.01
C ILE A 67 8.10 -0.10 -11.73
N TYR A 68 7.76 0.68 -10.72
CA TYR A 68 8.36 0.54 -9.39
C TYR A 68 7.47 -0.37 -8.54
N ARG A 69 8.05 -1.37 -7.89
CA ARG A 69 7.39 -2.24 -6.92
C ARG A 69 7.95 -1.98 -5.52
N THR A 70 7.39 -2.65 -4.53
CA THR A 70 7.73 -2.42 -3.11
C THR A 70 9.24 -2.37 -2.86
N LYS A 71 10.01 -3.34 -3.37
CA LYS A 71 11.45 -3.41 -3.14
C LYS A 71 12.22 -2.23 -3.75
N GLU A 72 11.83 -1.77 -4.94
CA GLU A 72 12.45 -0.61 -5.56
C GLU A 72 12.05 0.71 -4.89
N LEU A 73 10.88 0.73 -4.22
CA LEU A 73 10.34 1.91 -3.54
C LEU A 73 10.90 2.11 -2.12
N THR A 74 11.06 1.03 -1.36
CA THR A 74 11.56 1.13 0.01
C THR A 74 13.06 1.40 0.08
N ASN A 75 13.86 0.90 -0.89
CA ASN A 75 15.33 0.95 -0.91
C ASN A 75 15.99 0.67 0.46
N ASP A 76 15.27 -0.06 1.30
CA ASP A 76 15.59 -0.33 2.69
C ASP A 76 15.96 -1.81 2.78
N PRO A 77 17.25 -2.13 3.01
CA PRO A 77 17.70 -3.52 3.06
C PRO A 77 17.12 -4.27 4.25
N GLU A 78 16.61 -3.57 5.28
CA GLU A 78 15.96 -4.18 6.44
C GLU A 78 14.45 -4.40 6.21
N TYR A 79 13.86 -3.78 5.18
CA TYR A 79 12.47 -4.01 4.83
C TYR A 79 12.29 -5.32 4.06
N ASN A 80 12.03 -6.40 4.82
CA ASN A 80 11.59 -7.65 4.24
C ASN A 80 10.07 -7.57 4.01
N CYS A 81 9.62 -7.67 2.76
CA CYS A 81 8.20 -7.58 2.35
C CYS A 81 7.34 -8.77 2.85
N ASP A 82 7.53 -9.17 4.09
CA ASP A 82 6.98 -10.36 4.70
C ASP A 82 5.53 -10.16 5.13
N PHE A 83 4.84 -11.30 5.24
CA PHE A 83 3.56 -11.35 5.89
C PHE A 83 3.72 -11.15 7.40
N LEU A 84 2.96 -10.19 7.95
CA LEU A 84 2.88 -9.93 9.37
C LEU A 84 1.64 -10.64 9.93
N SER A 85 1.87 -11.62 10.81
CA SER A 85 0.80 -12.42 11.41
C SER A 85 0.14 -11.74 12.60
N PHE A 86 -1.11 -12.10 12.86
CA PHE A 86 -1.92 -11.62 13.98
C PHE A 86 -2.89 -12.71 14.46
N ASN A 87 -3.22 -12.71 15.74
CA ASN A 87 -4.06 -13.74 16.36
C ASN A 87 -5.42 -13.22 16.83
N ASN A 88 -5.58 -11.90 16.93
CA ASN A 88 -6.81 -11.26 17.40
C ASN A 88 -7.04 -9.91 16.71
N GLU A 89 -8.20 -9.29 16.96
CA GLU A 89 -8.58 -8.02 16.33
C GLU A 89 -7.64 -6.86 16.69
N GLN A 90 -7.08 -6.84 17.90
CA GLN A 90 -6.17 -5.80 18.32
C GLN A 90 -4.84 -5.90 17.55
N GLU A 91 -4.24 -7.08 17.50
CA GLU A 91 -3.03 -7.36 16.72
C GLU A 91 -3.26 -7.11 15.22
N GLN A 92 -4.45 -7.45 14.70
CA GLN A 92 -4.81 -7.17 13.31
C GLN A 92 -4.71 -5.67 13.00
N ARG A 93 -5.22 -4.81 13.90
CA ARG A 93 -5.15 -3.36 13.74
C ARG A 93 -3.72 -2.84 13.85
N GLU A 94 -2.92 -3.40 14.75
CA GLU A 94 -1.51 -3.04 14.91
C GLU A 94 -0.69 -3.41 13.66
N VAL A 95 -0.92 -4.60 13.10
CA VAL A 95 -0.31 -5.01 11.82
C VAL A 95 -0.69 -4.03 10.70
N LEU A 96 -1.98 -3.70 10.55
CA LEU A 96 -2.43 -2.75 9.53
C LEU A 96 -1.80 -1.36 9.70
N ASN A 97 -1.69 -0.87 10.93
CA ASN A 97 -1.03 0.40 11.22
C ASN A 97 0.47 0.37 10.87
N LYS A 98 1.20 -0.70 11.24
CA LYS A 98 2.61 -0.88 10.88
C LYS A 98 2.82 -0.87 9.36
N LEU A 99 1.95 -1.57 8.62
CA LEU A 99 2.00 -1.57 7.15
C LEU A 99 1.70 -0.18 6.57
N LEU A 100 0.78 0.58 7.18
CA LEU A 100 0.51 1.96 6.77
C LEU A 100 1.68 2.90 7.06
N ASP A 101 2.38 2.73 8.17
CA ASP A 101 3.58 3.55 8.47
C ASP A 101 4.66 3.35 7.40
N VAL A 102 4.83 2.11 6.92
CA VAL A 102 5.73 1.81 5.78
C VAL A 102 5.22 2.45 4.49
N ALA A 103 3.92 2.33 4.21
CA ALA A 103 3.33 2.92 3.01
C ALA A 103 3.46 4.44 2.99
N GLU A 104 3.27 5.11 4.12
CA GLU A 104 3.47 6.56 4.27
C GLU A 104 4.95 6.93 4.12
N LYS A 105 5.86 6.19 4.77
CA LYS A 105 7.30 6.46 4.72
C LYS A 105 7.90 6.33 3.33
N TYR A 106 7.48 5.33 2.55
CA TYR A 106 8.16 4.97 1.29
C TYR A 106 7.25 5.03 0.06
N GLY A 107 5.96 4.76 0.24
CA GLY A 107 5.01 4.68 -0.85
C GLY A 107 4.47 6.06 -1.23
N ILE A 108 3.92 6.81 -0.28
CA ILE A 108 3.09 7.97 -0.60
C ILE A 108 3.88 9.09 -1.30
N ASP A 109 5.09 9.44 -0.87
CA ASP A 109 5.78 10.60 -1.45
C ASP A 109 6.56 10.31 -2.73
N LYS A 110 6.74 9.04 -3.11
CA LYS A 110 7.59 8.69 -4.27
C LYS A 110 7.15 9.37 -5.57
N LEU A 111 5.84 9.54 -5.81
CA LEU A 111 5.35 10.26 -7.00
C LEU A 111 5.80 11.72 -7.06
N ASN A 112 5.99 12.38 -5.91
CA ASN A 112 6.49 13.76 -5.86
C ASN A 112 8.00 13.84 -6.15
N GLU A 113 8.73 12.73 -5.99
CA GLU A 113 10.18 12.66 -6.18
C GLU A 113 10.60 12.28 -7.60
N LEU A 114 9.84 11.42 -8.29
CA LEU A 114 10.15 10.95 -9.64
C LEU A 114 10.35 12.06 -10.70
N PRO A 115 9.63 13.20 -10.68
CA PRO A 115 9.90 14.31 -11.59
C PRO A 115 11.27 14.97 -11.37
N ASN A 116 11.81 14.91 -10.15
CA ASN A 116 13.12 15.49 -9.80
C ASN A 116 14.27 14.57 -10.23
N GLU A 117 14.07 13.25 -10.23
CA GLU A 117 15.07 12.28 -10.73
C GLU A 117 15.31 12.39 -12.25
N LYS A 118 14.31 12.85 -13.04
CA LYS A 118 14.47 13.11 -14.48
C LYS A 118 15.25 14.40 -14.82
N LYS A 119 15.50 15.27 -13.84
CA LYS A 119 16.17 16.58 -14.04
C LYS A 119 17.65 16.58 -13.62
N SER A 120 18.18 15.45 -13.14
CA SER A 120 19.61 15.28 -12.82
C SER A 120 20.38 14.57 -13.91
#